data_AF-A0A258J3L2-F1
#
_entry.id   AF-A0A258J3L2-F1
#
_cell.length_a   1.000
_cell.length_b   1.000
_cell.length_c   1.000
_cell.angle_alpha   90.00
_cell.angle_beta   90.00
_cell.angle_gamma   90.00
#
_symmetry.space_group_name_H-M   'P 1'
#
loop_
_entity.id
_entity.type
_entity.pdbx_description
1 polymer ?
#
loop_
_entity_poly.entity_id
_entity_poly.type
_entity_poly.pdbx_seq_one_letter_code
_entity_poly.pdbx_strand_id
1 'polypeptide(L)'
;MTAISGLQGSASTGQTATPSSTAAGKPASVDYNSFLQLLVAQLKNQDPTSPMDSTAYMSQLASFSQVEQSIASNSKLDSLLSATALQTADRALGRTVTSADGSVSGQVASVQITSAGPVATLSNGSTIALGAGVTLS
;
A
#
# COMPACT_ATOMS: atom_id res chain seq x y z
N MET A 1 -23.44 -15.08 51.39
CA MET A 1 -22.76 -14.16 52.33
C MET A 1 -22.30 -12.93 51.56
N THR A 2 -22.30 -11.80 52.26
CA THR A 2 -22.47 -10.42 51.80
C THR A 2 -21.14 -9.66 51.65
N ALA A 3 -21.14 -8.67 50.74
CA ALA A 3 -20.32 -7.44 50.63
C ALA A 3 -18.81 -7.59 50.35
N ILE A 4 -18.11 -6.67 49.65
CA ILE A 4 -17.98 -5.19 49.72
C ILE A 4 -17.35 -4.71 48.37
N SER A 5 -17.79 -3.68 47.64
CA SER A 5 -17.75 -2.21 47.84
C SER A 5 -16.37 -1.55 48.10
N GLY A 6 -16.01 -0.60 47.21
CA GLY A 6 -14.93 0.39 47.34
C GLY A 6 -13.80 0.19 46.30
N LEU A 7 -13.25 1.16 45.57
CA LEU A 7 -13.21 2.61 45.77
C LEU A 7 -13.22 3.38 44.44
N GLN A 8 -13.88 4.53 44.53
CA GLN A 8 -13.78 5.73 43.71
C GLN A 8 -12.32 6.21 43.57
N GLY A 9 -11.91 6.59 42.36
CA GLY A 9 -10.74 7.43 42.10
C GLY A 9 -11.10 8.48 41.05
N SER A 10 -11.30 9.72 41.50
CA SER A 10 -11.63 10.88 40.68
C SER A 10 -10.44 11.84 40.64
N ALA A 11 -9.96 12.18 39.45
CA ALA A 11 -9.13 13.36 39.14
C ALA A 11 -9.05 13.43 37.60
N SER A 12 -9.76 14.32 36.90
CA SER A 12 -9.59 15.77 36.74
C SER A 12 -9.11 16.10 35.32
N THR A 13 -10.04 16.64 34.53
CA THR A 13 -9.91 17.76 33.57
C THR A 13 -8.68 17.84 32.65
N GLY A 14 -8.92 17.82 31.32
CA GLY A 14 -7.92 18.21 30.33
C GLY A 14 -8.38 18.11 28.86
N GLN A 15 -9.32 18.96 28.48
CA GLN A 15 -9.39 19.73 27.21
C GLN A 15 -8.86 19.14 25.88
N THR A 16 -9.71 19.34 24.85
CA THR A 16 -9.40 19.56 23.42
C THR A 16 -9.52 18.36 22.47
N ALA A 17 -10.76 18.10 22.03
CA ALA A 17 -10.99 17.52 20.72
C ALA A 17 -10.95 18.64 19.68
N THR A 18 -9.84 18.75 18.96
CA THR A 18 -9.76 19.48 17.67
C THR A 18 -9.62 18.46 16.55
N PRO A 19 -10.42 18.58 15.47
CA PRO A 19 -10.35 17.65 14.34
C PRO A 19 -9.08 17.96 13.55
N SER A 20 -8.09 17.08 13.61
CA SER A 20 -6.96 17.13 12.70
C SER A 20 -7.48 16.80 11.31
N SER A 21 -7.67 17.85 10.52
CA SER A 21 -7.97 17.77 9.09
C SER A 21 -7.07 16.73 8.43
N THR A 22 -7.71 15.75 7.79
CA THR A 22 -7.07 14.85 6.83
C THR A 22 -6.41 15.71 5.76
N ALA A 23 -5.12 16.01 5.93
CA ALA A 23 -4.28 16.48 4.84
C ALA A 23 -4.07 15.29 3.91
N ALA A 24 -5.04 15.11 3.00
CA ALA A 24 -4.90 14.28 1.83
C ALA A 24 -3.57 14.66 1.15
N GLY A 25 -2.75 13.65 0.87
CA GLY A 25 -1.38 13.79 0.40
C GLY A 25 -1.24 14.84 -0.68
N LYS A 26 -0.52 15.91 -0.36
CA LYS A 26 0.11 16.73 -1.39
C LYS A 26 1.26 15.88 -1.95
N PRO A 27 1.33 15.69 -3.28
CA PRO A 27 2.38 14.86 -3.85
C PRO A 27 3.72 15.53 -3.55
N ALA A 28 4.64 14.79 -2.92
CA ALA A 28 5.96 15.27 -2.51
C ALA A 28 6.78 15.88 -3.67
N SER A 29 6.41 15.60 -4.92
CA SER A 29 6.94 16.25 -6.12
C SER A 29 6.70 17.77 -6.15
N VAL A 30 5.59 18.25 -5.57
CA VAL A 30 5.27 19.69 -5.47
C VAL A 30 6.14 20.38 -4.41
N ASP A 31 6.50 19.67 -3.34
CA ASP A 31 7.42 20.16 -2.30
C ASP A 31 8.87 20.24 -2.80
N TYR A 32 9.34 19.26 -3.59
CA TYR A 32 10.69 19.31 -4.18
C TYR A 32 10.92 20.53 -5.09
N ASN A 33 9.97 20.81 -5.99
CA ASN A 33 10.10 21.92 -6.94
C ASN A 33 9.96 23.30 -6.27
N SER A 34 9.09 23.40 -5.26
CA SER A 34 8.94 24.61 -4.43
C SER A 34 10.20 24.85 -3.58
N PHE A 35 10.85 23.79 -3.12
CA PHE A 35 12.11 23.85 -2.39
C PHE A 35 13.29 24.23 -3.29
N LEU A 36 13.40 23.71 -4.52
CA LEU A 36 14.41 24.17 -5.49
C LEU A 36 14.24 25.64 -5.83
N GLN A 37 13.01 26.14 -5.93
CA GLN A 37 12.75 27.58 -6.11
C GLN A 37 13.23 28.40 -4.90
N LEU A 38 12.99 27.92 -3.69
CA LEU A 38 13.47 28.58 -2.47
C LEU A 38 15.01 28.52 -2.35
N LEU A 39 15.65 27.41 -2.76
CA LEU A 39 17.10 27.26 -2.80
C LEU A 39 17.75 28.22 -3.81
N VAL A 40 17.18 28.33 -5.00
CA VAL A 40 17.65 29.29 -6.03
C VAL A 40 17.43 30.72 -5.56
N ALA A 41 16.33 31.00 -4.86
CA ALA A 41 16.07 32.31 -4.26
C ALA A 41 17.08 32.65 -3.14
N GLN A 42 17.47 31.68 -2.32
CA GLN A 42 18.50 31.85 -1.29
C GLN A 42 19.90 32.01 -1.90
N LEU A 43 20.30 31.21 -2.89
CA LEU A 43 21.58 31.34 -3.60
C LEU A 43 21.76 32.72 -4.27
N LYS A 44 20.67 33.35 -4.73
CA LYS A 44 20.68 34.70 -5.30
C LYS A 44 20.86 35.81 -4.25
N ASN A 45 20.74 35.51 -2.95
CA ASN A 45 20.64 36.52 -1.89
C ASN A 45 21.58 36.26 -0.68
N GLN A 46 22.50 35.29 -0.76
CA GLN A 46 23.42 34.98 0.36
C GLN A 46 24.74 35.75 0.26
N ASP A 47 25.09 36.43 1.35
CA ASP A 47 26.40 37.02 1.60
C ASP A 47 27.46 35.91 1.75
N PRO A 48 28.65 36.03 1.14
CA PRO A 48 29.66 34.95 0.99
C PRO A 48 30.28 34.42 2.29
N THR A 49 29.93 34.95 3.47
CA THR A 49 30.65 34.72 4.73
C THR A 49 30.02 33.68 5.67
N SER A 50 28.91 33.02 5.31
CA SER A 50 28.32 31.94 6.12
C SER A 50 27.65 30.85 5.27
N PRO A 51 28.43 29.90 4.75
CA PRO A 51 27.92 28.75 4.02
C PRO A 51 27.37 27.72 5.03
N MET A 52 26.14 27.87 5.52
CA MET A 52 25.54 26.88 6.43
C MET A 52 24.50 25.99 5.72
N ASP A 53 24.82 24.69 5.75
CA ASP A 53 23.98 23.49 5.93
C ASP A 53 22.68 23.29 5.13
N SER A 54 22.52 23.96 4.00
CA SER A 54 21.40 23.69 3.08
C SER A 54 21.53 22.31 2.39
N THR A 55 22.73 21.72 2.39
CA THR A 55 23.04 20.45 1.73
C THR A 55 22.61 19.23 2.53
N ALA A 56 22.66 19.25 3.88
CA ALA A 56 22.23 18.10 4.68
C ALA A 56 20.71 17.89 4.61
N TYR A 57 19.92 18.96 4.72
CA TYR A 57 18.47 18.90 4.51
C TYR A 57 18.11 18.46 3.09
N MET A 58 18.85 18.91 2.06
CA MET A 58 18.70 18.45 0.67
C MET A 58 18.93 16.95 0.54
N SER A 59 20.00 16.43 1.15
CA SER A 59 20.34 15.01 1.14
C SER A 59 19.23 14.17 1.78
N GLN A 60 18.67 14.65 2.89
CA GLN A 60 17.60 13.95 3.59
C GLN A 60 16.27 13.99 2.82
N LEU A 61 15.94 15.12 2.19
CA LEU A 61 14.72 15.27 1.37
C LEU A 61 14.81 14.46 0.07
N ALA A 62 15.98 14.44 -0.58
CA ALA A 62 16.25 13.57 -1.72
C ALA A 62 16.11 12.09 -1.34
N SER A 63 16.60 11.69 -0.16
CA SER A 63 16.44 10.34 0.36
C SER A 63 14.96 9.99 0.59
N PHE A 64 14.17 10.90 1.17
CA PHE A 64 12.73 10.69 1.32
C PHE A 64 12.00 10.60 -0.02
N SER A 65 12.35 11.46 -0.99
CA SER A 65 11.76 11.45 -2.33
C SER A 65 12.02 10.13 -3.06
N GLN A 66 13.23 9.57 -2.89
CA GLN A 66 13.59 8.27 -3.46
C GLN A 66 12.78 7.13 -2.86
N VAL A 67 12.55 7.16 -1.53
CA VAL A 67 11.73 6.17 -0.83
C VAL A 67 10.27 6.26 -1.29
N GLU A 68 9.71 7.47 -1.35
CA GLU A 68 8.35 7.70 -1.86
C GLU A 68 8.20 7.22 -3.30
N GLN A 69 9.17 7.51 -4.17
CA GLN A 69 9.14 7.02 -5.55
C GLN A 69 9.19 5.49 -5.62
N SER A 70 9.96 4.84 -4.73
CA SER A 70 9.98 3.39 -4.60
C SER A 70 8.61 2.85 -4.16
N ILE A 71 7.99 3.46 -3.15
CA ILE A 71 6.64 3.10 -2.68
C ILE A 71 5.60 3.24 -3.79
N ALA A 72 5.62 4.37 -4.51
CA ALA A 72 4.72 4.62 -5.63
C ALA A 72 4.92 3.60 -6.78
N SER A 73 6.17 3.24 -7.05
CA SER A 73 6.50 2.21 -8.05
C SER A 73 5.98 0.84 -7.63
N ASN A 74 6.19 0.44 -6.37
CA ASN A 74 5.66 -0.82 -5.83
C ASN A 74 4.13 -0.86 -5.91
N SER A 75 3.44 0.21 -5.50
CA SER A 75 1.99 0.31 -5.61
C SER A 75 1.49 0.18 -7.05
N LYS A 76 2.24 0.73 -8.02
CA LYS A 76 1.93 0.57 -9.44
C LYS A 76 2.13 -0.87 -9.91
N LEU A 77 3.19 -1.54 -9.46
CA LEU A 77 3.44 -2.95 -9.75
C LEU A 77 2.33 -3.84 -9.17
N ASP A 78 1.88 -3.59 -7.94
CA ASP A 78 0.76 -4.32 -7.32
C ASP A 78 -0.54 -4.16 -8.12
N SER A 79 -0.79 -2.95 -8.64
CA SER A 79 -1.94 -2.67 -9.51
C SER A 79 -1.84 -3.44 -10.83
N LEU A 80 -0.65 -3.52 -11.43
CA LEU A 80 -0.42 -4.29 -12.66
C LEU A 80 -0.55 -5.80 -12.43
N LEU A 81 -0.05 -6.31 -11.31
CA LEU A 81 -0.19 -7.71 -10.93
C LEU A 81 -1.66 -8.07 -10.73
N SER A 82 -2.42 -7.20 -10.06
CA SER A 82 -3.87 -7.35 -9.86
C SER A 82 -4.63 -7.36 -11.20
N ALA A 83 -4.30 -6.44 -12.10
CA ALA A 83 -4.89 -6.40 -13.44
C ALA A 83 -4.60 -7.69 -14.25
N THR A 84 -3.37 -8.19 -14.17
CA THR A 84 -2.96 -9.44 -14.85
C THR A 84 -3.67 -10.66 -14.25
N ALA A 85 -3.82 -10.69 -12.92
CA ALA A 85 -4.54 -11.74 -12.22
C ALA A 85 -6.03 -11.75 -12.60
N LEU A 86 -6.66 -10.58 -12.71
CA LEU A 86 -8.03 -10.44 -13.22
C LEU A 86 -8.18 -10.97 -14.65
N GLN A 87 -7.28 -10.59 -15.56
CA GLN A 87 -7.30 -11.13 -16.93
C GLN A 87 -7.15 -12.66 -16.98
N THR A 88 -6.35 -13.23 -16.08
CA THR A 88 -6.19 -14.69 -15.95
C THR A 88 -7.45 -15.33 -15.38
N ALA A 89 -8.07 -14.68 -14.40
CA ALA A 89 -9.34 -15.09 -13.80
C ALA A 89 -10.47 -15.10 -14.84
N ASP A 90 -10.63 -14.04 -15.63
CA ASP A 90 -11.64 -13.95 -16.71
C ASP A 90 -11.53 -15.08 -17.72
N ARG A 91 -10.29 -15.49 -18.04
CA ARG A 91 -10.05 -16.63 -18.94
C ARG A 91 -10.30 -17.98 -18.29
N ALA A 92 -10.22 -18.07 -16.97
CA ALA A 92 -10.42 -19.30 -16.21
C ALA A 92 -11.90 -19.53 -15.85
N LEU A 93 -12.67 -18.47 -15.64
CA LEU A 93 -14.11 -18.53 -15.33
C LEU A 93 -14.86 -19.35 -16.38
N GLY A 94 -15.64 -20.33 -15.93
CA GLY A 94 -16.40 -21.23 -16.80
C GLY A 94 -15.58 -22.29 -17.56
N ARG A 95 -14.24 -22.28 -17.47
CA ARG A 95 -13.39 -23.35 -18.01
C ARG A 95 -13.18 -24.46 -17.00
N THR A 96 -12.75 -25.62 -17.50
CA THR A 96 -12.35 -26.73 -16.62
C THR A 96 -10.90 -26.54 -16.23
N VAL A 97 -10.65 -26.49 -14.92
CA VAL A 97 -9.31 -26.38 -14.35
C VAL A 97 -8.95 -27.71 -13.71
N THR A 98 -7.74 -28.20 -14.00
CA THR A 98 -7.19 -29.42 -13.41
C THR A 98 -5.90 -29.10 -12.66
N SER A 99 -5.83 -29.52 -11.40
CA SER A 99 -4.64 -29.36 -10.55
C SER A 99 -3.43 -30.08 -11.14
N ALA A 100 -2.22 -29.62 -10.79
CA ALA A 100 -0.97 -30.19 -11.29
C ALA A 100 -0.80 -31.69 -11.02
N ASP A 101 -1.39 -32.17 -9.93
CA ASP A 101 -1.38 -33.58 -9.51
C ASP A 101 -2.53 -34.40 -10.16
N GLY A 102 -3.43 -33.76 -10.90
CA GLY A 102 -4.61 -34.42 -11.49
C GLY A 102 -5.72 -34.77 -10.51
N SER A 103 -5.47 -34.69 -9.21
CA SER A 103 -6.42 -35.07 -8.15
C SER A 103 -7.68 -34.20 -8.04
N VAL A 104 -7.67 -32.97 -8.57
CA VAL A 104 -8.81 -32.04 -8.51
C VAL A 104 -9.06 -31.48 -9.91
N SER A 105 -10.25 -31.73 -10.44
CA SER A 105 -10.71 -31.20 -11.74
C SER A 105 -12.16 -30.76 -11.66
N GLY A 106 -12.49 -29.65 -12.33
CA GLY A 106 -13.86 -29.16 -12.41
C GLY A 106 -13.98 -27.76 -13.01
N GLN A 107 -15.21 -27.33 -13.27
CA GLN A 107 -15.48 -26.00 -13.82
C GLN A 107 -15.28 -24.92 -12.76
N VAL A 108 -14.63 -23.83 -13.13
CA VAL A 108 -14.43 -22.67 -12.25
C VAL A 108 -15.74 -21.90 -12.11
N ALA A 109 -16.26 -21.83 -10.88
CA ALA A 109 -17.45 -21.06 -10.54
C ALA A 109 -17.12 -19.61 -10.16
N SER A 110 -16.01 -19.39 -9.46
CA SER A 110 -15.54 -18.05 -9.09
C SER A 110 -14.03 -18.01 -8.95
N VAL A 111 -13.42 -16.83 -9.13
CA VAL A 111 -11.99 -16.62 -8.88
C VAL A 111 -11.84 -15.45 -7.90
N GLN A 112 -10.99 -15.63 -6.89
CA GLN A 112 -10.60 -14.58 -5.95
C GLN A 112 -9.13 -14.24 -6.11
N ILE A 113 -8.79 -12.95 -6.12
CA ILE A 113 -7.40 -12.48 -6.14
C ILE A 113 -6.98 -12.26 -4.70
N THR A 114 -6.06 -13.08 -4.23
CA THR A 114 -5.44 -12.94 -2.90
C THR A 114 -4.02 -12.41 -3.02
N SER A 115 -3.40 -12.03 -1.91
CA SER A 115 -1.97 -11.63 -1.88
C SER A 115 -1.03 -12.73 -2.41
N ALA A 116 -1.43 -14.01 -2.30
CA ALA A 116 -0.66 -15.14 -2.82
C ALA A 116 -0.90 -15.43 -4.32
N GLY A 117 -1.84 -14.71 -4.96
CA GLY A 117 -2.23 -14.91 -6.36
C GLY A 117 -3.72 -15.27 -6.53
N PRO A 118 -4.14 -15.54 -7.78
CA PRO A 118 -5.51 -15.90 -8.09
C PRO A 118 -5.85 -17.33 -7.63
N VAL A 119 -6.99 -17.49 -6.96
CA VAL A 119 -7.51 -18.78 -6.47
C VAL A 119 -8.90 -19.02 -7.08
N ALA A 120 -9.04 -20.11 -7.82
CA ALA A 120 -10.32 -20.56 -8.36
C ALA A 120 -11.08 -21.42 -7.35
N THR A 121 -12.38 -21.20 -7.24
CA THR A 121 -13.33 -22.11 -6.58
C THR A 121 -14.10 -22.84 -7.66
N LEU A 122 -14.04 -24.17 -7.62
CA LEU A 122 -14.70 -25.04 -8.57
C LEU A 122 -16.16 -25.25 -8.16
N SER A 123 -17.01 -25.66 -9.10
CA SER A 123 -18.43 -25.95 -8.86
C SER A 123 -18.68 -27.08 -7.86
N ASN A 124 -17.67 -27.91 -7.58
CA ASN A 124 -17.69 -28.93 -6.52
C ASN A 124 -17.30 -28.39 -5.13
N GLY A 125 -17.04 -27.08 -5.00
CA GLY A 125 -16.60 -26.43 -3.76
C GLY A 125 -15.10 -26.53 -3.47
N SER A 126 -14.32 -27.22 -4.30
CA SER A 126 -12.86 -27.31 -4.13
C SER A 126 -12.17 -26.02 -4.60
N THR A 127 -11.10 -25.62 -3.91
CA THR A 127 -10.29 -24.45 -4.28
C THR A 127 -8.96 -24.87 -4.89
N ILE A 128 -8.58 -24.25 -6.01
CA ILE A 128 -7.29 -24.45 -6.69
C ILE A 128 -6.62 -23.09 -6.88
N ALA A 129 -5.37 -22.95 -6.44
CA ALA A 129 -4.55 -21.80 -6.78
C ALA A 129 -4.21 -21.83 -8.28
N LEU A 130 -4.60 -20.80 -9.02
CA LEU A 130 -4.28 -20.66 -10.44
C LEU A 130 -2.83 -20.20 -10.55
N GLY A 131 -1.95 -21.10 -10.98
CA GLY A 131 -0.52 -20.87 -11.03
C GLY A 131 0.23 -21.92 -11.84
N ALA A 132 1.53 -22.06 -11.60
CA ALA A 132 2.38 -23.00 -12.32
C ALA A 132 1.90 -24.45 -12.11
N GLY A 133 1.76 -25.19 -13.22
CA GLY A 133 1.37 -26.60 -13.22
C GLY A 133 -0.13 -26.87 -13.38
N VAL A 134 -0.98 -25.85 -13.35
CA VAL A 134 -2.44 -26.00 -13.54
C VAL A 134 -2.79 -25.98 -15.03
N THR A 135 -3.64 -26.91 -15.49
CA THR A 135 -4.12 -26.93 -16.88
C THR A 135 -5.54 -26.38 -16.99
N LEU A 136 -5.77 -25.55 -18.02
CA LEU A 136 -7.08 -25.00 -18.39
C LEU A 136 -7.52 -25.60 -19.72
N SER A 137 -8.69 -26.24 -19.75
CA SER A 137 -9.35 -26.75 -20.96
C SER A 137 -10.75 -26.17 -21.10
#